data_AF-A0A5B0LR85-F1
#
_entry.id   AF-A0A5B0LR85-F1
#
_cell.length_a   1.000
_cell.length_b   1.000
_cell.length_c   1.000
_cell.angle_alpha   90.00
_cell.angle_beta   90.00
_cell.angle_gamma   90.00
#
_symmetry.space_group_name_H-M   'P 1'
#
loop_
_entity.id
_entity.type
_entity.pdbx_description
1 polymer ?
#
loop_
_entity_poly.entity_id
_entity_poly.type
_entity_poly.pdbx_seq_one_letter_code
_entity_poly.pdbx_strand_id
1 'polypeptide(L)'
;MAGKTRLLMEMSQHICVIFICLGPSDSNGYPPRSALADYMLAPNLINSDTHYTIPVAAIFRAVVKFFNRQDGRMNKEERLKEWNDYIEVAS
;
A
#
# COMPACT_ATOMS: atom_id res chain seq x y z
N MET A 1 -15.38 3.93 13.27
CA MET A 1 -13.93 4.09 13.01
C MET A 1 -13.26 4.67 14.25
N ALA A 2 -12.26 4.00 14.82
CA ALA A 2 -11.55 4.45 16.03
C ALA A 2 -10.25 5.22 15.72
N GLY A 3 -10.27 6.14 14.73
CA GLY A 3 -9.12 7.01 14.42
C GLY A 3 -7.93 6.39 13.66
N LYS A 4 -7.88 5.07 13.47
CA LYS A 4 -6.76 4.37 12.80
C LYS A 4 -6.48 4.88 11.38
N THR A 5 -7.54 5.09 10.59
CA THR A 5 -7.42 5.65 9.24
C THR A 5 -6.87 7.07 9.27
N ARG A 6 -7.28 7.88 10.25
CA ARG A 6 -6.75 9.24 10.40
C ARG A 6 -5.28 9.23 10.77
N LEU A 7 -4.86 8.37 11.71
CA LEU A 7 -3.44 8.21 12.04
C LEU A 7 -2.61 7.85 10.80
N LEU A 8 -3.09 6.93 9.96
CA LEU A 8 -2.40 6.56 8.72
C LEU A 8 -2.27 7.73 7.74
N MET A 9 -3.32 8.55 7.60
CA MET A 9 -3.31 9.75 6.76
C MET A 9 -2.36 10.83 7.28
N GLU A 10 -2.25 11.01 8.61
CA GLU A 10 -1.27 11.95 9.18
C GLU A 10 0.16 11.41 9.00
N MET A 11 0.38 10.11 9.21
CA MET A 11 1.69 9.49 9.00
C MET A 11 2.15 9.57 7.54
N SER A 12 1.23 9.45 6.57
CA SER A 12 1.56 9.49 5.15
C SER A 12 2.10 10.85 4.68
N GLN A 13 1.92 11.92 5.45
CA GLN A 13 2.53 13.22 5.18
C GLN A 13 4.04 13.24 5.50
N HIS A 14 4.51 12.33 6.34
CA HIS A 14 5.88 12.34 6.86
C HIS A 14 6.73 11.16 6.38
N ILE A 15 6.08 10.05 6.02
CA ILE A 15 6.72 8.81 5.55
C ILE A 15 5.91 8.18 4.42
N CYS A 16 6.54 7.32 3.62
CA CYS A 16 5.82 6.49 2.66
C CYS A 16 4.97 5.47 3.42
N VAL A 17 3.66 5.50 3.20
CA VAL A 17 2.71 4.54 3.78
C VAL A 17 2.05 3.77 2.65
N ILE A 18 1.97 2.45 2.82
CA ILE A 18 1.22 1.55 1.95
C ILE A 18 0.14 0.91 2.83
N PHE A 19 -1.11 1.29 2.60
CA PHE A 19 -2.24 0.76 3.36
C PHE A 19 -2.95 -0.33 2.57
N ILE A 20 -3.01 -1.54 3.13
CA ILE A 20 -3.65 -2.70 2.51
C ILE A 20 -4.81 -3.14 3.41
N CYS A 21 -6.04 -2.95 2.94
CA CYS A 21 -7.22 -3.39 3.67
C CYS A 21 -7.48 -4.88 3.44
N LEU A 22 -7.24 -5.70 4.46
CA LEU A 22 -7.45 -7.17 4.44
C LEU A 22 -8.87 -7.59 4.91
N GLY A 23 -9.78 -6.62 5.09
CA GLY A 23 -11.15 -6.89 5.58
C GLY A 23 -11.90 -7.85 4.66
N PRO A 24 -12.89 -8.63 5.16
CA PRO A 24 -13.55 -9.74 4.44
C PRO A 24 -14.03 -9.40 3.02
N SER A 25 -14.07 -10.41 2.13
CA SER A 25 -14.48 -10.24 0.71
C SER A 25 -15.92 -9.75 0.55
N ASP A 26 -16.77 -10.02 1.53
CA ASP A 26 -18.17 -9.60 1.64
C ASP A 26 -18.35 -8.29 2.44
N SER A 27 -17.27 -7.66 2.88
CA SER A 27 -17.36 -6.42 3.63
C SER A 27 -17.59 -5.22 2.70
N ASN A 28 -18.75 -4.59 2.83
CA ASN A 28 -19.06 -3.28 2.20
C ASN A 28 -18.56 -2.08 3.04
N GLY A 29 -17.63 -2.33 3.97
CA GLY A 29 -17.10 -1.32 4.87
C GLY A 29 -16.10 -0.38 4.19
N TYR A 30 -15.93 0.82 4.75
CA TYR A 30 -14.85 1.72 4.36
C TYR A 30 -13.64 1.53 5.31
N PRO A 31 -12.40 1.42 4.80
CA PRO A 31 -12.02 1.45 3.38
C PRO A 31 -12.28 0.13 2.63
N PRO A 32 -12.49 0.16 1.30
CA PRO A 32 -12.72 -1.05 0.49
C PRO A 32 -11.60 -2.09 0.66
N ARG A 33 -11.95 -3.38 0.58
CA ARG A 33 -10.96 -4.47 0.58
C ARG A 33 -9.98 -4.29 -0.59
N SER A 34 -8.70 -4.49 -0.32
CA SER A 34 -7.65 -4.40 -1.33
C SER A 34 -7.68 -5.61 -2.26
N ALA A 35 -7.41 -5.43 -3.55
CA ALA A 35 -7.19 -6.54 -4.49
C ALA A 35 -6.00 -7.44 -4.08
N LEU A 36 -5.04 -6.91 -3.31
CA LEU A 36 -3.93 -7.70 -2.75
C LEU A 36 -4.35 -8.59 -1.56
N ALA A 37 -5.53 -8.38 -0.98
CA ALA A 37 -5.96 -9.09 0.21
C ALA A 37 -6.09 -10.60 -0.03
N ASP A 38 -6.62 -11.01 -1.18
CA ASP A 38 -6.79 -12.43 -1.52
C ASP A 38 -5.44 -13.12 -1.69
N TYR A 39 -4.47 -12.40 -2.25
CA TYR A 39 -3.12 -12.90 -2.39
C TYR A 39 -2.41 -13.01 -1.03
N MET A 40 -2.64 -12.09 -0.10
CA MET A 40 -2.02 -12.11 1.23
C MET A 40 -2.68 -13.07 2.24
N LEU A 41 -3.94 -13.45 2.01
CA LEU A 41 -4.74 -14.30 2.91
C LEU A 41 -4.83 -15.75 2.42
N ALA A 42 -3.97 -16.19 1.49
CA ALA A 42 -4.12 -17.50 0.85
C ALA A 42 -4.11 -18.65 1.89
N PRO A 43 -5.11 -19.55 1.89
CA PRO A 43 -5.34 -20.49 2.98
C PRO A 43 -4.38 -21.68 3.03
N ASN A 44 -3.58 -21.92 1.98
CA ASN A 44 -2.74 -23.12 1.84
C ASN A 44 -1.26 -22.76 1.73
N LEU A 45 -0.65 -22.39 2.86
CA LEU A 45 0.75 -21.98 2.93
C LEU A 45 1.66 -23.18 3.22
N ILE A 46 1.90 -24.00 2.19
CA ILE A 46 2.88 -25.09 2.28
C ILE A 46 4.31 -24.52 2.40
N ASN A 47 4.54 -23.25 2.05
CA ASN A 47 5.78 -22.50 2.27
C ASN A 47 5.46 -21.02 2.58
N SER A 48 5.26 -20.70 3.86
CA SER A 48 4.89 -19.34 4.33
C SER A 48 5.91 -18.27 3.94
N ASP A 49 7.20 -18.60 3.96
CA ASP A 49 8.27 -17.62 3.73
C ASP A 49 8.27 -17.10 2.29
N THR A 50 8.14 -18.00 1.30
CA THR A 50 8.08 -17.59 -0.10
C THR A 50 6.79 -16.84 -0.42
N HIS A 51 5.69 -17.24 0.22
CA HIS A 51 4.38 -16.65 -0.01
C HIS A 51 4.34 -15.16 0.34
N TYR A 52 4.93 -14.75 1.47
CA TYR A 52 4.97 -13.33 1.86
C TYR A 52 6.16 -12.58 1.26
N THR A 53 7.24 -13.26 0.87
CA THR A 53 8.41 -12.63 0.25
C THR A 53 8.06 -12.01 -1.10
N ILE A 54 7.35 -12.74 -1.97
CA ILE A 54 6.98 -12.25 -3.32
C ILE A 54 6.15 -10.95 -3.28
N PRO A 55 5.02 -10.85 -2.54
CA PRO A 55 4.19 -9.66 -2.51
C PRO A 55 4.92 -8.49 -1.85
N VAL A 56 5.65 -8.73 -0.77
CA VAL A 56 6.45 -7.69 -0.11
C VAL A 56 7.54 -7.16 -1.05
N ALA A 57 8.25 -8.04 -1.76
CA ALA A 57 9.24 -7.63 -2.75
C ALA A 57 8.62 -6.86 -3.92
N ALA A 58 7.44 -7.26 -4.39
CA ALA A 58 6.70 -6.55 -5.42
C ALA A 58 6.28 -5.14 -4.98
N ILE A 59 5.78 -5.00 -3.74
CA ILE A 59 5.44 -3.72 -3.13
C ILE A 59 6.67 -2.82 -3.06
N PHE A 60 7.79 -3.32 -2.51
CA PHE A 60 9.03 -2.54 -2.44
C PHE A 60 9.54 -2.14 -3.82
N ARG A 61 9.47 -3.04 -4.81
CA ARG A 61 9.87 -2.73 -6.18
C ARG A 61 8.99 -1.63 -6.80
N ALA A 62 7.68 -1.65 -6.54
CA ALA A 62 6.77 -0.61 -7.00
C ALA A 62 7.10 0.75 -6.37
N VAL A 63 7.32 0.79 -5.05
CA VAL A 63 7.74 2.00 -4.31
C VAL A 63 9.05 2.54 -4.88
N VAL A 64 10.10 1.71 -4.97
CA VAL A 64 11.41 2.14 -5.49
C VAL A 64 11.29 2.66 -6.91
N LYS A 65 10.53 1.98 -7.78
CA LYS A 65 10.30 2.40 -9.15
C LYS A 65 9.57 3.75 -9.23
N PHE A 66 8.59 3.99 -8.36
CA PHE A 66 7.89 5.26 -8.29
C PHE A 66 8.83 6.39 -7.87
N PHE A 67 9.47 6.26 -6.69
CA PHE A 67 10.32 7.32 -6.15
C PHE A 67 11.57 7.59 -7.01
N ASN A 68 12.11 6.59 -7.72
CA ASN A 68 13.24 6.80 -8.64
C ASN A 68 12.86 7.52 -9.95
N ARG A 69 11.57 7.60 -10.29
CA ARG A 69 11.09 8.33 -11.48
C ARG A 69 10.85 9.81 -11.21
N GLN A 70 10.66 10.18 -9.93
CA GLN A 70 10.43 11.56 -9.55
C GLN A 70 11.65 12.44 -9.81
N ASP A 71 11.41 13.72 -10.04
CA ASP A 71 12.49 14.70 -10.21
C ASP A 71 13.31 14.79 -8.92
N GLY A 72 14.63 14.66 -9.04
CA GLY A 72 15.57 14.77 -7.93
C GLY A 72 15.61 16.16 -7.28
N ARG A 73 15.00 17.17 -7.91
CA ARG A 73 14.86 18.53 -7.37
C ARG A 73 13.70 18.66 -6.38
N MET A 74 12.75 17.72 -6.40
CA MET A 74 11.60 17.76 -5.50
C MET A 74 12.03 17.55 -4.05
N ASN A 75 11.45 18.33 -3.14
CA ASN A 75 11.63 18.10 -1.72
C ASN A 75 10.86 16.84 -1.26
N LYS A 76 11.10 16.42 -0.02
CA LYS A 76 10.51 15.19 0.52
C LYS A 76 8.98 15.27 0.56
N GLU A 77 8.45 16.42 0.97
CA GLU A 77 7.02 16.67 1.12
C GLU A 77 6.28 16.58 -0.22
N GLU A 78 6.85 17.17 -1.28
CA GLU A 78 6.33 17.09 -2.65
C GLU A 78 6.32 15.65 -3.15
N ARG A 79 7.41 14.91 -2.92
CA ARG A 79 7.53 13.51 -3.34
C ARG A 79 6.51 12.61 -2.65
N LEU A 80 6.31 12.81 -1.34
CA LEU A 80 5.32 12.09 -0.56
C LEU A 80 3.88 12.48 -0.92
N LYS A 81 3.65 13.76 -1.24
CA LYS A 81 2.35 14.23 -1.73
C LYS A 81 1.99 13.54 -3.04
N GLU A 82 2.90 13.53 -4.02
CA GLU A 82 2.67 12.79 -5.27
C GLU A 82 2.43 11.30 -5.03
N TRP A 83 3.16 10.68 -4.10
CA TRP A 83 2.91 9.28 -3.72
C TRP A 83 1.49 9.07 -3.15
N ASN A 84 1.03 9.96 -2.28
CA ASN A 84 -0.29 9.87 -1.66
C ASN A 84 -1.42 10.15 -2.67
N ASP A 85 -1.18 11.05 -3.61
CA ASP A 85 -2.11 11.40 -4.69
C ASP A 85 -2.09 10.37 -5.84
N TYR A 86 -1.10 9.48 -5.86
CA TYR A 86 -0.94 8.43 -6.87
C TYR A 86 -1.99 7.33 -6.68
N ILE A 87 -3.17 7.58 -7.20
CA ILE A 87 -4.15 6.56 -7.50
C ILE A 87 -3.84 6.10 -8.92
N GLU A 88 -2.99 5.08 -9.07
CA GLU A 88 -2.95 4.38 -10.34
C GLU A 88 -4.39 3.89 -10.59
N VAL A 89 -5.03 4.45 -11.62
CA VAL A 89 -6.38 4.08 -12.04
C VAL A 89 -6.32 2.60 -12.41
N ALA A 90 -6.55 1.73 -11.43
CA ALA A 90 -6.83 0.33 -11.66
C ALA A 90 -8.19 0.28 -12.36
N SER A 91 -8.14 0.50 -13.67
CA SER A 91 -9.21 0.24 -14.63
C SER A 91 -9.25 -1.26 -14.90
#